data_AF-A0A354I8L1-F1
#
_entry.id   AF-A0A354I8L1-F1
#
_cell.length_a   1.000
_cell.length_b   1.000
_cell.length_c   1.000
_cell.angle_alpha   90.00
_cell.angle_beta   90.00
_cell.angle_gamma   90.00
#
_symmetry.space_group_name_H-M   'P 1'
#
loop_
_entity.id
_entity.type
_entity.pdbx_description
1 polymer ?
#
loop_
_entity_poly.entity_id
_entity_poly.type
_entity_poly.pdbx_seq_one_letter_code
_entity_poly.pdbx_strand_id
1 'polypeptide(L)'
;MVDKVIIFGATDTGKQIYDEIKDEVDVVAFVDEDNSKWKSKVYDIIVRNPREIPEMQFDYIYIGVLTYYKQVVTLLRELGIPANKIVGRYVEIPTYARI
;
A
#
# COMPACT_ATOMS: atom_id res chain seq x y z
N MET A 1 7.96 15.79 -11.28
CA MET A 1 7.94 14.32 -11.49
C MET A 1 6.70 13.82 -10.78
N VAL A 2 6.06 12.77 -11.29
CA VAL A 2 4.90 12.16 -10.63
C VAL A 2 5.44 11.13 -9.64
N ASP A 3 4.92 11.13 -8.41
CA ASP A 3 5.36 10.20 -7.37
C ASP A 3 4.95 8.76 -7.72
N LYS A 4 5.86 7.81 -7.51
CA LYS A 4 5.62 6.39 -7.71
C LYS A 4 5.17 5.73 -6.43
N VAL A 5 4.01 5.09 -6.47
CA VAL A 5 3.32 4.58 -5.29
C VAL A 5 3.07 3.08 -5.38
N ILE A 6 3.33 2.38 -4.28
CA ILE A 6 2.88 1.00 -4.06
C ILE A 6 1.65 1.02 -3.14
N ILE A 7 0.65 0.19 -3.43
CA ILE A 7 -0.47 -0.05 -2.51
C ILE A 7 -0.34 -1.44 -1.90
N PHE A 8 -0.18 -1.51 -0.58
CA PHE A 8 -0.15 -2.76 0.18
C PHE A 8 -1.58 -3.18 0.52
N GLY A 9 -2.08 -4.20 -0.18
CA GLY A 9 -3.43 -4.74 -0.13
C GLY A 9 -4.05 -4.70 -1.53
N ALA A 10 -4.40 -5.86 -2.10
CA ALA A 10 -4.99 -5.97 -3.45
C ALA A 10 -6.52 -6.24 -3.42
N THR A 11 -7.15 -6.03 -2.26
CA THR A 11 -8.60 -6.18 -2.05
C THR A 11 -9.29 -4.83 -2.00
N ASP A 12 -10.53 -4.77 -1.50
CA ASP A 12 -11.40 -3.59 -1.62
C ASP A 12 -10.80 -2.31 -1.00
N THR A 13 -10.13 -2.42 0.15
CA THR A 13 -9.50 -1.24 0.79
C THR A 13 -8.34 -0.68 -0.02
N GLY A 14 -7.51 -1.53 -0.63
CA GLY A 14 -6.46 -1.09 -1.53
C GLY A 14 -7.00 -0.50 -2.83
N LYS A 15 -8.06 -1.10 -3.39
CA LYS A 15 -8.77 -0.55 -4.56
C LYS A 15 -9.37 0.82 -4.27
N GLN A 16 -9.94 1.02 -3.09
CA GLN A 16 -10.46 2.32 -2.67
C GLN A 16 -9.35 3.38 -2.59
N ILE A 17 -8.16 3.02 -2.06
CA ILE A 17 -7.01 3.94 -2.07
C ILE A 17 -6.63 4.30 -3.50
N TYR A 18 -6.54 3.31 -4.39
CA TYR A 18 -6.25 3.56 -5.81
C TYR A 18 -7.23 4.55 -6.43
N ASP A 19 -8.53 4.34 -6.24
CA ASP A 19 -9.56 5.20 -6.81
C ASP A 19 -9.48 6.66 -6.32
N GLU A 20 -8.93 6.88 -5.12
CA GLU A 20 -8.73 8.22 -4.56
C GLU A 20 -7.44 8.92 -5.06
N ILE A 21 -6.38 8.18 -5.41
CA ILE A 21 -5.06 8.77 -5.70
C ILE A 21 -4.60 8.63 -7.16
N LYS A 22 -5.24 7.77 -7.96
CA LYS A 22 -4.78 7.40 -9.32
C LYS A 22 -4.60 8.56 -10.30
N ASP A 23 -5.28 9.70 -10.05
CA ASP A 23 -5.19 10.88 -10.90
C ASP A 23 -4.02 11.82 -10.49
N GLU A 24 -3.38 11.56 -9.35
CA GLU A 24 -2.31 12.40 -8.77
C GLU A 24 -0.94 11.71 -8.76
N VAL A 25 -0.91 10.38 -8.72
CA VAL A 25 0.32 9.56 -8.59
C VAL A 25 0.36 8.40 -9.58
N ASP A 26 1.55 7.85 -9.80
CA ASP A 26 1.76 6.64 -10.60
C ASP A 26 1.74 5.40 -9.68
N VAL A 27 0.64 4.66 -9.67
CA VAL A 27 0.52 3.43 -8.88
C VAL A 27 1.22 2.28 -9.61
N VAL A 28 2.46 2.00 -9.23
CA VAL A 28 3.35 1.06 -9.93
C VAL A 28 3.08 -0.41 -9.60
N ALA A 29 2.45 -0.69 -8.46
CA ALA A 29 2.07 -2.05 -8.07
C ALA A 29 1.01 -2.08 -6.95
N PHE A 30 0.25 -3.16 -6.95
CA PHE A 30 -0.36 -3.69 -5.74
C PHE A 30 0.54 -4.76 -5.14
N VAL A 31 0.52 -4.89 -3.82
CA VAL A 31 1.24 -5.93 -3.08
C VAL A 31 0.26 -6.61 -2.14
N ASP A 32 0.29 -7.94 -2.03
CA ASP A 32 -0.61 -8.67 -1.13
C ASP A 32 0.09 -9.94 -0.62
N GLU A 33 -0.14 -10.34 0.64
CA GLU A 33 0.47 -11.56 1.20
C GLU A 33 -0.17 -12.84 0.63
N ASP A 34 -1.38 -12.75 0.09
CA ASP A 34 -2.08 -13.86 -0.54
C ASP A 34 -1.46 -14.21 -1.91
N ASN A 35 -0.68 -15.29 -1.91
CA ASN A 35 0.02 -15.76 -3.10
C ASN A 35 -0.89 -16.15 -4.26
N SER A 36 -2.17 -16.44 -4.01
CA SER A 36 -3.13 -16.74 -5.07
C SER A 36 -3.41 -15.52 -5.96
N LYS A 37 -3.15 -14.31 -5.45
CA LYS A 37 -3.31 -13.05 -6.19
C LYS A 37 -2.06 -12.65 -6.96
N TRP A 38 -0.89 -13.18 -6.66
CA TRP A 38 0.35 -12.74 -7.32
C TRP A 38 0.28 -12.96 -8.82
N LYS A 39 0.87 -12.03 -9.60
CA LYS A 39 0.81 -11.99 -11.07
C LYS A 39 -0.59 -11.75 -11.67
N SER A 40 -1.64 -11.72 -10.85
CA SER A 40 -2.93 -11.17 -11.27
C SER A 40 -2.83 -9.65 -11.42
N LYS A 41 -3.90 -9.03 -11.91
CA LYS A 41 -3.98 -7.58 -12.12
C LYS A 41 -5.18 -6.98 -11.41
N VAL A 42 -4.97 -5.79 -10.86
CA VAL A 42 -6.02 -4.88 -10.36
C VAL A 42 -5.86 -3.58 -11.14
N TYR A 43 -6.89 -3.16 -11.88
CA TYR A 43 -6.80 -1.99 -12.76
C TYR A 43 -5.59 -2.01 -13.70
N ASP A 44 -5.33 -3.16 -14.32
CA ASP A 44 -4.15 -3.46 -15.15
C ASP A 44 -2.77 -3.42 -14.45
N ILE A 45 -2.73 -3.07 -13.17
CA ILE A 45 -1.53 -3.04 -12.34
C ILE A 45 -1.31 -4.41 -11.71
N ILE A 46 -0.08 -4.92 -11.80
CA ILE A 46 0.27 -6.26 -11.32
C ILE A 46 0.27 -6.32 -9.79
N VAL A 47 -0.25 -7.43 -9.25
CA VAL A 47 -0.12 -7.77 -7.83
C VAL A 47 1.18 -8.53 -7.61
N ARG A 48 2.02 -8.04 -6.71
CA ARG A 48 3.36 -8.53 -6.40
C ARG A 48 3.45 -9.14 -5.01
N ASN A 49 4.50 -9.91 -4.78
CA ASN A 49 4.84 -10.42 -3.46
C ASN A 49 5.46 -9.27 -2.63
N PRO A 50 5.07 -9.06 -1.36
CA PRO A 50 5.68 -8.06 -0.49
C PRO A 50 7.20 -8.11 -0.41
N ARG A 51 7.79 -9.30 -0.53
CA ARG A 51 9.25 -9.48 -0.49
C ARG A 51 9.98 -8.88 -1.70
N GLU A 52 9.26 -8.54 -2.77
CA GLU A 52 9.81 -7.90 -3.96
C GLU A 52 9.91 -6.37 -3.80
N ILE A 53 9.27 -5.77 -2.77
CA ILE A 53 9.27 -4.31 -2.56
C ILE A 53 10.69 -3.69 -2.57
N PRO A 54 11.72 -4.27 -1.89
CA PRO A 54 13.06 -3.68 -1.87
C PRO A 54 13.72 -3.56 -3.25
N GLU A 55 13.27 -4.34 -4.24
CA GLU A 55 13.79 -4.34 -5.61
C GLU A 55 13.05 -3.33 -6.51
N MET A 56 11.97 -2.72 -6.01
CA MET A 56 11.09 -1.84 -6.76
C MET A 56 11.48 -0.36 -6.58
N GLN A 57 11.25 0.43 -7.62
CA GLN A 57 11.37 1.89 -7.54
C GLN A 57 10.05 2.51 -7.11
N PHE A 58 10.05 3.14 -5.94
CA PHE A 58 8.89 3.84 -5.39
C PHE A 58 9.30 4.94 -4.41
N ASP A 59 8.42 5.92 -4.26
CA ASP A 59 8.54 7.03 -3.32
C ASP A 59 7.78 6.70 -2.02
N TYR A 60 6.55 6.20 -2.13
CA TYR A 60 5.69 5.90 -1.00
C TYR A 60 4.97 4.54 -1.11
N ILE A 61 4.61 3.97 0.05
CA ILE A 61 3.76 2.79 0.18
C ILE A 61 2.52 3.16 0.98
N TYR A 62 1.34 3.03 0.39
CA TYR A 62 0.08 3.16 1.11
C TYR A 62 -0.35 1.81 1.70
N ILE A 63 -0.71 1.78 2.97
CA ILE A 63 -1.24 0.57 3.61
C ILE A 63 -2.76 0.53 3.44
N GLY A 64 -3.22 -0.32 2.52
CA GLY A 64 -4.61 -0.61 2.18
C GLY A 64 -5.17 -1.87 2.83
N VAL A 65 -4.91 -2.06 4.12
CA VAL A 65 -5.49 -3.15 4.92
C VAL A 65 -6.24 -2.58 6.13
N LEU A 66 -7.43 -3.10 6.42
CA LEU A 66 -8.22 -2.69 7.59
C LEU A 66 -7.80 -3.43 8.86
N THR A 67 -7.51 -4.71 8.71
CA THR A 67 -7.04 -5.58 9.77
C THR A 67 -5.52 -5.68 9.71
N TYR A 68 -4.90 -6.10 10.82
CA TYR A 68 -3.47 -6.41 10.90
C TYR A 68 -2.48 -5.31 10.40
N TYR A 69 -2.88 -4.03 10.44
CA TYR A 69 -2.02 -2.89 10.07
C TYR A 69 -0.64 -2.92 10.76
N LYS A 70 -0.61 -3.26 12.06
CA LYS A 70 0.65 -3.33 12.83
C LYS A 70 1.58 -4.41 12.27
N GLN A 71 1.04 -5.55 11.85
CA GLN A 71 1.79 -6.64 11.23
C GLN A 71 2.36 -6.20 9.89
N VAL A 72 1.59 -5.47 9.07
CA VAL A 72 2.10 -4.90 7.80
C VAL A 72 3.23 -3.91 8.06
N VAL A 73 3.09 -3.00 9.03
CA VAL A 73 4.15 -2.05 9.38
C VAL A 73 5.41 -2.79 9.86
N THR A 74 5.27 -3.84 10.68
CA THR A 74 6.40 -4.67 11.12
C THR A 74 7.08 -5.35 9.92
N LEU A 75 6.31 -5.99 9.04
CA LEU A 75 6.81 -6.62 7.83
C LEU A 75 7.59 -5.62 6.95
N LEU A 76 7.05 -4.44 6.70
CA LEU A 76 7.71 -3.41 5.90
C LEU A 76 9.02 -2.94 6.54
N ARG A 77 9.06 -2.82 7.87
CA ARG A 77 10.30 -2.50 8.61
C ARG A 77 11.34 -3.61 8.50
N GLU A 78 10.93 -4.87 8.62
CA GLU A 78 11.81 -6.04 8.47
C GLU A 78 12.38 -6.15 7.04
N LEU A 79 11.62 -5.72 6.04
CA LEU A 79 12.07 -5.59 4.65
C LEU A 79 12.99 -4.36 4.43
N GLY A 80 13.30 -3.59 5.47
CA GLY A 80 14.18 -2.43 5.39
C GLY A 80 13.54 -1.18 4.81
N ILE A 81 12.20 -1.11 4.72
CA ILE A 81 11.50 0.05 4.17
C ILE A 81 11.55 1.20 5.19
N PRO A 82 12.08 2.39 4.82
CA PRO A 82 12.13 3.54 5.71
C PRO A 82 10.73 3.98 6.17
N ALA A 83 10.58 4.30 7.45
CA ALA A 83 9.29 4.67 8.02
C ALA A 83 8.66 5.91 7.35
N ASN A 84 9.48 6.85 6.85
CA ASN A 84 9.00 8.04 6.13
C ASN A 84 8.45 7.74 4.73
N LYS A 85 8.64 6.52 4.21
CA LYS A 85 8.01 6.06 2.96
C LYS A 85 6.68 5.36 3.20
N ILE A 86 6.31 5.07 4.45
CA ILE A 86 5.10 4.30 4.78
C ILE A 86 3.98 5.27 5.12
N VAL A 87 2.92 5.27 4.30
CA VAL A 87 1.73 6.09 4.47
C VAL A 87 0.59 5.21 4.97
N GLY A 88 0.28 5.32 6.27
CA GLY A 88 -0.85 4.63 6.88
C GLY A 88 -2.11 5.48 6.84
N ARG A 89 -3.24 4.94 6.35
CA ARG A 89 -4.55 5.59 6.47
C ARG A 89 -5.04 5.77 7.91
N TYR A 90 -4.53 4.95 8.84
CA TYR A 90 -4.96 4.92 10.24
C TYR A 90 -3.87 5.38 11.21
N VAL A 91 -3.10 6.41 10.82
CA VAL A 91 -2.40 7.25 11.80
C VAL A 91 -3.25 8.50 11.96
N GLU A 92 -4.11 8.46 12.98
CA GLU A 92 -5.01 9.52 13.46
C GLU A 92 -6.21 9.90 12.57
N ILE A 93 -7.31 9.16 12.71
CA ILE A 93 -8.55 9.90 13.02
C ILE A 93 -8.43 10.19 14.52
N PRO A 94 -8.09 11.41 14.97
CA PRO A 94 -8.46 11.76 16.32
C PRO A 94 -9.98 11.62 16.34
N THR A 95 -10.52 10.86 17.29
CA THR A 95 -11.92 10.95 17.67
C THR A 95 -12.18 12.36 18.21
N TYR A 96 -12.17 13.37 17.33
CA TYR A 96 -13.08 14.48 17.43
C TYR A 96 -14.35 14.02 16.74
N ALA A 97 -15.05 13.12 17.42
CA ALA A 97 -16.48 13.23 17.44
C ALA A 97 -16.76 14.70 17.79
N ARG A 98 -17.46 15.40 16.88
CA ARG A 98 -18.31 16.52 17.26
C ARG A 98 -19.04 16.08 18.54
N ILE A 99 -18.76 16.67 19.69
CA ILE A 99 -19.57 17.69 20.41
C ILE A 99 -18.71 18.29 21.53
#